data_AF-A0A6P4Y897-F1
#
_entry.id   AF-A0A6P4Y897-F1
#
_cell.length_a   1.000
_cell.length_b   1.000
_cell.length_c   1.000
_cell.angle_alpha   90.00
_cell.angle_beta   90.00
_cell.angle_gamma   90.00
#
_symmetry.space_group_name_H-M   'P 1'
#
loop_
_entity.id
_entity.type
_entity.pdbx_description
1 polymer ?
#
loop_
_entity_poly.entity_id
_entity_poly.type
_entity_poly.pdbx_seq_one_letter_code
_entity_poly.pdbx_strand_id
1 'polypeptide(L)'
;SASGCPTVVLYGDYDTLQAGRMTSYTMTGDTHNDRPVYYSSVTCNYLYYNKRDLEWRVGPQFDRRPVRVRDSHLYADQINGTFRLLNDGEWIENPDVKIACSDDVPAGVVVLQSVGGATNCTRVRLHGGADYQPSLMTTYTRTGQTSGDRPVYVSDTNSQNFLHFVEDLKHWWVGPTIGKRSGDARVHNCAMTPDQIRSPWNLFDGNQWQVVWSVTASCVGKLCQQLMAPSNGNISGGSSCGDVVTYHCDAGYEISGDEKRTCQSDQTWSGTQPTCARKPCPELPHPTNGNRTEGHLYGDTVTFSCIEAYELIGSENRTCQTNQSWSGVQPVCSSR
;
A
#
# COMPACT_ATOMS: atom_id res chain seq x y z
N SER A 1 20.94 16.42 -29.38
CA SER A 1 19.50 16.70 -29.26
C SER A 1 19.06 16.33 -27.84
N ALA A 2 19.32 17.19 -26.85
CA ALA A 2 19.04 16.86 -25.46
C ALA A 2 17.76 17.58 -25.02
N SER A 3 16.61 16.95 -25.29
CA SER A 3 15.38 17.30 -24.59
C SER A 3 15.56 16.90 -23.13
N GLY A 4 15.38 17.84 -22.20
CA GLY A 4 15.37 17.52 -20.77
C GLY A 4 14.32 16.49 -20.41
N CYS A 5 14.46 15.89 -19.23
CA CYS A 5 13.60 14.80 -18.80
C CYS A 5 12.12 15.23 -18.72
N PRO A 6 11.17 14.52 -19.34
CA PRO A 6 9.75 14.89 -19.27
C PRO A 6 9.19 14.81 -17.84
N THR A 7 9.65 13.82 -17.07
CA THR A 7 9.27 13.60 -15.69
C THR A 7 10.52 13.38 -14.85
N VAL A 8 10.69 14.22 -13.83
CA VAL A 8 11.75 14.08 -12.83
C VAL A 8 11.15 13.64 -11.51
N VAL A 9 11.92 12.91 -10.74
CA VAL A 9 11.54 12.41 -9.42
C VAL A 9 12.50 12.99 -8.40
N LEU A 10 11.95 13.69 -7.42
CA LEU A 10 12.67 14.06 -6.21
C LEU A 10 12.47 12.92 -5.19
N TYR A 11 13.56 12.34 -4.70
CA TYR A 11 13.53 11.21 -3.76
C TYR A 11 14.59 11.36 -2.68
N GLY A 12 14.41 10.69 -1.55
CA GLY A 12 15.29 10.74 -0.38
C GLY A 12 14.67 9.95 0.76
N ASP A 13 15.26 10.04 1.96
CA ASP A 13 14.74 9.34 3.13
C ASP A 13 13.33 9.83 3.52
N TYR A 14 12.48 8.91 3.98
CA TYR A 14 11.11 9.16 4.43
C TYR A 14 11.04 9.97 5.72
N ASP A 15 12.10 9.94 6.54
CA ASP A 15 12.22 10.74 7.75
C ASP A 15 12.60 12.21 7.48
N THR A 16 12.73 12.59 6.20
CA THR A 16 12.96 14.00 5.85
C THR A 16 11.74 14.86 6.15
N LEU A 17 11.98 16.02 6.79
CA LEU A 17 11.01 17.08 7.10
C LEU A 17 10.18 17.59 5.90
N GLN A 18 10.42 17.10 4.69
CA GLN A 18 9.66 17.46 3.49
C GLN A 18 9.38 16.24 2.59
N ALA A 19 9.31 15.02 3.15
CA ALA A 19 9.03 13.78 2.41
C ALA A 19 7.78 13.87 1.53
N GLY A 20 6.75 14.62 1.97
CA GLY A 20 5.56 14.94 1.19
C GLY A 20 5.79 15.79 -0.07
N ARG A 21 7.04 16.08 -0.45
CA ARG A 21 7.47 16.74 -1.70
C ARG A 21 8.38 15.85 -2.55
N MET A 22 8.76 14.69 -2.02
CA MET A 22 9.55 13.66 -2.68
C MET A 22 8.61 12.84 -3.55
N THR A 23 8.36 13.34 -4.75
CA THR A 23 7.37 12.81 -5.68
C THR A 23 7.82 13.10 -7.11
N SER A 24 7.00 12.67 -8.06
CA SER A 24 7.16 12.98 -9.48
C SER A 24 6.72 14.41 -9.79
N TYR A 25 7.48 15.06 -10.65
CA TYR A 25 7.21 16.37 -11.24
C TYR A 25 7.32 16.24 -12.76
N THR A 26 6.24 16.58 -13.46
CA THR A 26 6.17 16.51 -14.92
C THR A 26 6.32 17.90 -15.51
N MET A 27 7.11 18.01 -16.57
CA MET A 27 7.34 19.26 -17.28
C MET A 27 6.01 19.83 -17.81
N THR A 28 5.73 21.10 -17.55
CA THR A 28 4.45 21.73 -17.95
C THR A 28 4.43 22.21 -19.38
N GLY A 29 5.61 22.37 -19.99
CA GLY A 29 5.80 23.07 -21.26
C GLY A 29 6.03 24.57 -21.10
N ASP A 30 5.82 25.13 -19.90
CA ASP A 30 6.10 26.52 -19.59
C ASP A 30 7.56 26.73 -19.17
N THR A 31 7.99 27.99 -19.25
CA THR A 31 9.30 28.42 -18.78
C THR A 31 9.19 29.51 -17.72
N HIS A 32 10.04 29.45 -16.71
CA HIS A 32 10.23 30.50 -15.71
C HIS A 32 11.71 30.82 -15.58
N ASN A 33 12.08 32.10 -15.76
CA ASN A 33 13.47 32.55 -15.83
C ASN A 33 14.34 31.73 -16.80
N ASP A 34 13.85 31.53 -18.03
CA ASP A 34 14.57 30.83 -19.10
C ASP A 34 14.88 29.34 -18.81
N ARG A 35 14.12 28.73 -17.89
CA ARG A 35 14.22 27.31 -17.50
C ARG A 35 12.84 26.65 -17.50
N PRO A 36 12.74 25.34 -17.78
CA PRO A 36 11.47 24.63 -17.72
C PRO A 36 10.86 24.64 -16.31
N VAL A 37 9.54 24.70 -16.26
CA VAL A 37 8.76 24.48 -15.03
C VAL A 37 8.24 23.06 -15.02
N TYR A 38 8.29 22.43 -13.84
CA TYR A 38 7.70 21.13 -13.59
C TYR A 38 6.64 21.24 -12.52
N TYR A 39 5.64 20.37 -12.59
CA TYR A 39 4.50 20.36 -11.68
C TYR A 39 4.22 18.96 -11.17
N SER A 40 3.92 18.85 -9.88
CA SER A 40 3.49 17.61 -9.25
C SER A 40 1.98 17.63 -9.02
N SER A 41 1.26 16.73 -9.69
CA SER A 41 -0.18 16.52 -9.47
C SER A 41 -0.50 15.88 -8.11
N VAL A 42 0.50 15.27 -7.47
CA VAL A 42 0.37 14.68 -6.13
C VAL A 42 0.32 15.76 -5.07
N THR A 43 1.25 16.71 -5.14
CA THR A 43 1.50 17.65 -4.05
C THR A 43 1.08 19.08 -4.37
N CYS A 44 0.69 19.35 -5.62
CA CYS A 44 0.41 20.69 -6.13
C CYS A 44 1.58 21.68 -6.06
N ASN A 45 2.80 21.15 -5.96
CA ASN A 45 4.01 21.97 -5.97
C ASN A 45 4.58 22.09 -7.38
N TYR A 46 5.21 23.24 -7.60
CA TYR A 46 6.07 23.50 -8.74
C TYR A 46 7.51 23.26 -8.37
N LEU A 47 8.25 22.67 -9.29
CA LEU A 47 9.71 22.68 -9.32
C LEU A 47 10.15 23.64 -10.42
N TYR A 48 10.90 24.67 -10.03
CA TYR A 48 11.25 25.77 -10.93
C TYR A 48 12.61 26.38 -10.56
N TYR A 49 13.19 27.09 -11.52
CA TYR A 49 14.45 27.80 -11.33
C TYR A 49 14.26 29.25 -10.90
N ASN A 50 14.98 29.67 -9.86
CA ASN A 50 15.04 31.06 -9.44
C ASN A 50 16.38 31.69 -9.84
N LYS A 51 16.34 32.60 -10.82
CA LYS A 51 17.53 33.26 -11.39
C LYS A 51 18.18 34.29 -10.47
N ARG A 52 17.42 34.87 -9.52
CA ARG A 52 17.96 35.84 -8.56
C ARG A 52 18.97 35.19 -7.62
N ASP A 53 18.64 33.99 -7.14
CA ASP A 53 19.43 33.29 -6.13
C ASP A 53 20.28 32.15 -6.73
N LEU A 54 20.09 31.85 -8.02
CA LEU A 54 20.70 30.73 -8.75
C LEU A 54 20.37 29.37 -8.13
N GLU A 55 19.08 29.14 -7.87
CA GLU A 55 18.62 27.94 -7.15
C GLU A 55 17.40 27.31 -7.81
N TRP A 56 17.39 25.98 -7.89
CA TRP A 56 16.16 25.22 -8.14
C TRP A 56 15.38 25.08 -6.85
N ARG A 57 14.06 25.22 -6.92
CA ARG A 57 13.18 25.26 -5.74
C ARG A 57 11.90 24.48 -5.97
N VAL A 58 11.41 23.87 -4.90
CA VAL A 58 10.10 23.22 -4.85
C VAL A 58 9.18 24.03 -3.95
N GLY A 59 7.99 24.38 -4.42
CA GLY A 59 7.02 25.10 -3.61
C GLY A 59 5.65 25.25 -4.26
N PRO A 60 4.61 25.60 -3.48
CA PRO A 60 3.25 25.80 -3.99
C PRO A 60 3.12 27.03 -4.88
N GLN A 61 3.98 28.02 -4.67
CA GLN A 61 4.07 29.26 -5.43
C GLN A 61 5.52 29.74 -5.50
N PHE A 62 5.79 30.68 -6.41
CA PHE A 62 7.01 31.47 -6.40
C PHE A 62 6.99 32.33 -5.12
N ASP A 63 7.79 31.99 -4.10
CA ASP A 63 8.09 32.74 -2.84
C ASP A 63 8.02 31.95 -1.54
N ARG A 64 7.12 30.96 -1.40
CA ARG A 64 7.13 30.02 -0.26
C ARG A 64 7.83 28.73 -0.65
N ARG A 65 9.05 28.52 -0.17
CA ARG A 65 9.98 27.50 -0.68
C ARG A 65 10.55 26.67 0.47
N PRO A 66 10.13 25.41 0.63
CA PRO A 66 10.70 24.55 1.68
C PRO A 66 11.80 23.60 1.21
N VAL A 67 12.03 23.45 -0.10
CA VAL A 67 13.16 22.66 -0.63
C VAL A 67 13.87 23.45 -1.73
N ARG A 68 15.20 23.51 -1.68
CA ARG A 68 16.01 24.19 -2.70
C ARG A 68 17.38 23.57 -2.88
N VAL A 69 18.02 23.85 -4.01
CA VAL A 69 19.41 23.49 -4.28
C VAL A 69 20.05 24.58 -5.13
N ARG A 70 21.26 25.00 -4.76
CA ARG A 70 22.04 25.96 -5.55
C ARG A 70 22.64 25.24 -6.74
N ASP A 71 22.22 25.61 -7.93
CA ASP A 71 22.65 24.98 -9.17
C ASP A 71 22.35 25.91 -10.35
N SER A 72 23.00 25.71 -11.50
CA SER A 72 22.80 26.52 -12.71
C SER A 72 22.37 25.71 -13.94
N HIS A 73 22.22 24.38 -13.78
CA HIS A 73 21.80 23.51 -14.86
C HIS A 73 20.48 23.94 -15.53
N LEU A 74 20.37 23.64 -16.83
CA LEU A 74 19.20 23.96 -17.65
C LEU A 74 17.99 23.10 -17.28
N TYR A 75 18.24 21.85 -16.90
CA TYR A 75 17.21 20.87 -16.58
C TYR A 75 17.40 20.31 -15.17
N ALA A 76 16.30 19.91 -14.54
CA ALA A 76 16.29 19.50 -13.14
C ALA A 76 16.93 18.12 -12.93
N ASP A 77 16.88 17.24 -13.92
CA ASP A 77 17.56 15.93 -13.93
C ASP A 77 19.09 16.02 -13.92
N GLN A 78 19.65 17.21 -14.15
CA GLN A 78 21.10 17.43 -14.19
C GLN A 78 21.66 17.99 -12.88
N ILE A 79 20.80 18.27 -11.90
CA ILE A 79 21.20 18.85 -10.60
C ILE A 79 22.11 17.87 -9.86
N ASN A 80 23.24 18.35 -9.37
CA ASN A 80 24.20 17.55 -8.59
C ASN A 80 24.51 18.13 -7.19
N GLY A 81 23.94 19.29 -6.85
CA GLY A 81 24.14 19.95 -5.56
C GLY A 81 23.41 19.28 -4.39
N THR A 82 23.83 19.64 -3.17
CA THR A 82 23.16 19.25 -1.93
C THR A 82 21.88 20.06 -1.74
N PHE A 83 20.75 19.37 -1.57
CA PHE A 83 19.48 20.01 -1.28
C PHE A 83 19.46 20.58 0.13
N ARG A 84 18.73 21.67 0.31
CA ARG A 84 18.47 22.31 1.59
C ARG A 84 16.98 22.29 1.85
N LEU A 85 16.60 21.93 3.08
CA LEU A 85 15.23 21.87 3.57
C LEU A 85 14.99 23.01 4.57
N LEU A 86 13.83 23.66 4.48
CA LEU A 86 13.42 24.68 5.44
C LEU A 86 12.79 23.99 6.66
N ASN A 87 13.36 24.24 7.84
CA ASN A 87 12.87 23.76 9.13
C ASN A 87 12.84 24.92 10.13
N ASP A 88 11.68 25.25 10.69
CA ASP A 88 11.50 26.34 11.68
C ASP A 88 12.17 27.67 11.30
N GLY A 89 12.18 28.00 10.00
CA GLY A 89 12.78 29.22 9.46
C GLY A 89 14.26 29.11 9.12
N GLU A 90 14.93 28.00 9.46
CA GLU A 90 16.33 27.74 9.13
C GLU A 90 16.48 26.76 7.97
N TRP A 91 17.57 26.91 7.20
CA TRP A 91 17.87 26.06 6.05
C TRP A 91 18.91 25.01 6.39
N ILE A 92 18.48 23.76 6.51
CA ILE A 92 19.32 22.61 6.86
C ILE A 92 19.74 21.89 5.58
N GLU A 93 21.03 21.57 5.45
CA GLU A 93 21.53 20.74 4.35
C GLU A 93 21.07 19.30 4.52
N ASN A 94 20.63 18.69 3.42
CA ASN A 94 20.20 17.31 3.39
C ASN A 94 20.83 16.61 2.17
N PRO A 95 21.86 15.77 2.37
CA PRO A 95 22.53 15.08 1.28
C PRO A 95 21.72 13.90 0.73
N ASP A 96 20.71 13.41 1.45
CA ASP A 96 19.92 12.23 1.08
C ASP A 96 18.87 12.53 0.01
N VAL A 97 18.43 13.79 -0.07
CA VAL A 97 17.53 14.23 -1.12
C VAL A 97 18.30 14.33 -2.45
N LYS A 98 17.80 13.62 -3.45
CA LYS A 98 18.31 13.51 -4.81
C LYS A 98 17.19 13.76 -5.82
N ILE A 99 17.59 14.06 -7.04
CA ILE A 99 16.69 14.16 -8.18
C ILE A 99 17.23 13.31 -9.33
N ALA A 100 16.34 12.60 -10.01
CA ALA A 100 16.68 11.83 -11.21
C ALA A 100 15.52 11.89 -12.22
N CYS A 101 15.80 11.53 -13.46
CA CYS A 101 14.76 11.14 -14.39
C CYS A 101 13.92 9.98 -13.84
N SER A 102 12.63 9.92 -14.19
CA SER A 102 11.75 8.82 -13.76
C SER A 102 12.32 7.43 -14.06
N ASP A 103 13.00 7.30 -15.20
CA ASP A 103 13.53 6.03 -15.70
C ASP A 103 14.88 5.66 -15.04
N ASP A 104 15.52 6.63 -14.39
CA ASP A 104 16.83 6.49 -13.73
C ASP A 104 16.71 6.39 -12.20
N VAL A 105 15.49 6.34 -11.66
CA VAL A 105 15.26 6.21 -10.22
C VAL A 105 15.75 4.83 -9.74
N PRO A 106 16.56 4.75 -8.67
CA PRO A 106 17.05 3.47 -8.15
C PRO A 106 15.93 2.50 -7.73
N ALA A 107 16.15 1.20 -7.97
CA ALA A 107 15.22 0.15 -7.54
C ALA A 107 15.04 0.17 -6.01
N GLY A 108 13.78 0.10 -5.55
CA GLY A 108 13.42 0.17 -4.12
C GLY A 108 13.03 1.56 -3.62
N VAL A 109 13.25 2.61 -4.40
CA VAL A 109 12.73 3.95 -4.09
C VAL A 109 11.23 3.96 -4.35
N VAL A 110 10.45 4.18 -3.29
CA VAL A 110 8.99 4.31 -3.39
C VAL A 110 8.67 5.74 -3.81
N VAL A 111 8.29 5.92 -5.07
CA VAL A 111 7.86 7.21 -5.61
C VAL A 111 6.34 7.31 -5.51
N LEU A 112 5.86 8.39 -4.89
CA LEU A 112 4.43 8.68 -4.87
C LEU A 112 3.93 8.87 -6.32
N GLN A 113 3.07 7.96 -6.78
CA GLN A 113 2.47 8.03 -8.11
C GLN A 113 1.46 9.17 -8.22
N SER A 114 1.28 9.68 -9.44
CA SER A 114 0.24 10.66 -9.75
C SER A 114 -1.11 10.17 -9.24
N VAL A 115 -1.84 11.03 -8.53
CA VAL A 115 -3.17 10.69 -8.04
C VAL A 115 -4.16 10.76 -9.19
N GLY A 116 -4.33 9.65 -9.91
CA GLY A 116 -5.26 9.51 -11.02
C GLY A 116 -6.61 8.98 -10.55
N GLY A 117 -7.64 9.82 -10.62
CA GLY A 117 -9.04 9.42 -10.46
C GLY A 117 -9.59 9.46 -9.03
N ALA A 118 -10.89 9.72 -8.91
CA ALA A 118 -11.60 9.66 -7.65
C ALA A 118 -11.65 8.20 -7.14
N THR A 119 -11.33 7.98 -5.86
CA THR A 119 -11.55 6.67 -5.23
C THR A 119 -13.03 6.49 -4.89
N ASN A 120 -13.48 5.24 -4.76
CA ASN A 120 -14.80 4.92 -4.20
C ASN A 120 -14.85 5.01 -2.66
N CYS A 121 -13.87 5.68 -2.04
CA CYS A 121 -13.83 5.79 -0.60
C CYS A 121 -14.99 6.64 -0.07
N THR A 122 -15.96 5.99 0.57
CA THR A 122 -17.15 6.63 1.13
C THR A 122 -16.96 7.06 2.58
N ARG A 123 -15.98 6.52 3.29
CA ARG A 123 -15.67 6.92 4.67
C ARG A 123 -14.15 7.00 4.81
N VAL A 124 -13.63 8.10 5.32
CA VAL A 124 -12.20 8.31 5.56
C VAL A 124 -11.98 8.48 7.04
N ARG A 125 -10.99 7.83 7.63
CA ARG A 125 -10.56 8.09 8.99
C ARG A 125 -9.27 8.90 9.00
N LEU A 126 -9.30 10.00 9.75
CA LEU A 126 -8.09 10.70 10.15
C LEU A 126 -7.55 10.02 11.40
N HIS A 127 -6.32 9.52 11.32
CA HIS A 127 -5.54 9.01 12.43
C HIS A 127 -4.51 10.05 12.82
N GLY A 128 -4.04 10.03 14.07
CA GLY A 128 -2.92 10.84 14.50
C GLY A 128 -3.24 11.85 15.59
N GLY A 129 -2.44 12.92 15.63
CA GLY A 129 -2.03 13.66 16.84
C GLY A 129 -3.13 14.03 17.82
N ALA A 130 -3.39 13.15 18.79
CA ALA A 130 -4.32 13.40 19.90
C ALA A 130 -3.88 14.58 20.80
N ASP A 131 -2.60 14.98 20.71
CA ASP A 131 -2.04 16.11 21.45
C ASP A 131 -2.56 17.47 20.95
N TYR A 132 -3.03 17.53 19.70
CA TYR A 132 -3.55 18.75 19.07
C TYR A 132 -4.86 18.42 18.35
N GLN A 133 -6.00 18.92 18.85
CA GLN A 133 -7.32 18.72 18.24
C GLN A 133 -7.76 17.24 18.09
N PRO A 134 -7.81 16.45 19.19
CA PRO A 134 -8.22 15.03 19.13
C PRO A 134 -9.64 14.82 18.58
N SER A 135 -10.50 15.83 18.69
CA SER A 135 -11.87 15.81 18.16
C SER A 135 -11.95 15.70 16.63
N LEU A 136 -10.89 16.06 15.91
CA LEU A 136 -10.78 15.95 14.46
C LEU A 136 -10.27 14.58 14.00
N MET A 137 -9.68 13.78 14.91
CA MET A 137 -9.10 12.45 14.61
C MET A 137 -10.17 11.36 14.61
N THR A 138 -11.16 11.57 13.76
CA THR A 138 -12.37 10.79 13.66
C THR A 138 -12.58 10.25 12.25
N THR A 139 -13.68 9.52 12.06
CA THR A 139 -14.14 9.09 10.75
C THR A 139 -15.05 10.15 10.15
N TYR A 140 -14.86 10.40 8.86
CA TYR A 140 -15.62 11.34 8.04
C TYR A 140 -16.33 10.57 6.93
N THR A 141 -17.64 10.77 6.82
CA THR A 141 -18.49 10.11 5.82
C THR A 141 -18.72 11.02 4.63
N ARG A 142 -18.56 10.48 3.42
CA ARG A 142 -18.83 11.17 2.17
C ARG A 142 -20.29 11.59 2.15
N THR A 143 -20.50 12.85 1.81
CA THR A 143 -21.83 13.44 1.66
C THR A 143 -22.33 13.15 0.23
N GLY A 144 -22.99 14.11 -0.41
CA GLY A 144 -23.18 14.16 -1.86
C GLY A 144 -22.63 15.44 -2.50
N GLN A 145 -21.98 16.30 -1.71
CA GLN A 145 -21.48 17.60 -2.14
C GLN A 145 -20.04 17.51 -2.67
N THR A 146 -19.67 18.48 -3.49
CA THR A 146 -18.31 18.68 -3.99
C THR A 146 -17.81 20.08 -3.67
N SER A 147 -16.48 20.20 -3.58
CA SER A 147 -15.77 21.48 -3.44
C SER A 147 -14.47 21.39 -4.23
N GLY A 148 -14.27 22.25 -5.23
CA GLY A 148 -13.14 22.16 -6.15
C GLY A 148 -13.05 20.80 -6.86
N ASP A 149 -14.18 20.31 -7.37
CA ASP A 149 -14.35 19.02 -8.06
C ASP A 149 -13.97 17.77 -7.23
N ARG A 150 -13.85 17.92 -5.91
CA ARG A 150 -13.55 16.82 -4.98
C ARG A 150 -14.69 16.58 -4.02
N PRO A 151 -14.91 15.34 -3.55
CA PRO A 151 -15.97 15.01 -2.62
C PRO A 151 -15.78 15.68 -1.26
N VAL A 152 -16.89 16.09 -0.65
CA VAL A 152 -16.95 16.59 0.73
C VAL A 152 -17.35 15.47 1.68
N TYR A 153 -16.67 15.40 2.82
CA TYR A 153 -16.97 14.46 3.90
C TYR A 153 -17.38 15.21 5.17
N VAL A 154 -18.29 14.65 5.95
CA VAL A 154 -18.74 15.20 7.24
C VAL A 154 -18.28 14.29 8.37
N SER A 155 -17.83 14.85 9.48
CA SER A 155 -17.40 14.08 10.65
C SER A 155 -18.56 13.30 11.27
N ASP A 156 -18.30 12.04 11.62
CA ASP A 156 -19.24 11.15 12.30
C ASP A 156 -19.51 11.57 13.75
N THR A 157 -18.61 12.34 14.36
CA THR A 157 -18.70 12.78 15.77
C THR A 157 -19.10 14.24 15.92
N ASN A 158 -18.99 15.05 14.87
CA ASN A 158 -19.37 16.45 14.86
C ASN A 158 -19.85 16.89 13.46
N SER A 159 -21.16 17.07 13.31
CA SER A 159 -21.80 17.46 12.03
C SER A 159 -21.42 18.86 11.54
N GLN A 160 -20.75 19.67 12.37
CA GLN A 160 -20.20 20.97 11.98
C GLN A 160 -18.79 20.87 11.40
N ASN A 161 -18.14 19.70 11.38
CA ASN A 161 -16.79 19.56 10.83
C ASN A 161 -16.83 18.86 9.48
N PHE A 162 -16.50 19.60 8.42
CA PHE A 162 -16.40 19.09 7.06
C PHE A 162 -14.94 18.96 6.64
N LEU A 163 -14.57 17.79 6.14
CA LEU A 163 -13.33 17.56 5.42
C LEU A 163 -13.58 17.83 3.94
N HIS A 164 -12.99 18.91 3.42
CA HIS A 164 -13.31 19.46 2.12
C HIS A 164 -12.08 20.10 1.45
N PHE A 165 -12.13 20.27 0.13
CA PHE A 165 -11.05 20.89 -0.62
C PHE A 165 -11.30 22.37 -0.89
N VAL A 166 -10.24 23.18 -0.85
CA VAL A 166 -10.25 24.62 -1.11
C VAL A 166 -9.43 24.88 -2.38
N GLU A 167 -10.13 25.12 -3.48
CA GLU A 167 -9.58 25.16 -4.84
C GLU A 167 -8.47 26.21 -5.02
N ASP A 168 -8.70 27.46 -4.57
CA ASP A 168 -7.74 28.56 -4.72
C ASP A 168 -6.39 28.31 -4.03
N LEU A 169 -6.40 27.51 -2.95
CA LEU A 169 -5.19 27.17 -2.21
C LEU A 169 -4.62 25.81 -2.56
N LYS A 170 -5.41 24.96 -3.23
CA LYS A 170 -5.08 23.56 -3.47
C LYS A 170 -4.85 22.78 -2.16
N HIS A 171 -5.70 23.04 -1.17
CA HIS A 171 -5.59 22.45 0.18
C HIS A 171 -6.83 21.62 0.52
N TRP A 172 -6.63 20.54 1.26
CA TRP A 172 -7.69 19.95 2.07
C TRP A 172 -7.78 20.66 3.43
N TRP A 173 -8.99 20.87 3.92
CA TRP A 173 -9.30 21.52 5.19
C TRP A 173 -10.33 20.71 5.96
N VAL A 174 -10.23 20.76 7.29
CA VAL A 174 -11.28 20.32 8.21
C VAL A 174 -11.83 21.55 8.91
N GLY A 175 -13.08 21.88 8.66
CA GLY A 175 -13.72 23.03 9.29
C GLY A 175 -15.20 23.19 8.92
N PRO A 176 -15.86 24.25 9.43
CA PRO A 176 -17.31 24.36 9.38
C PRO A 176 -17.90 24.87 8.09
N THR A 177 -17.10 25.49 7.23
CA THR A 177 -17.60 26.09 5.99
C THR A 177 -16.89 25.52 4.79
N ILE A 178 -17.62 24.75 4.00
CA ILE A 178 -17.13 24.08 2.79
C ILE A 178 -16.57 25.11 1.80
N GLY A 179 -15.37 24.84 1.30
CA GLY A 179 -14.66 25.65 0.31
C GLY A 179 -14.04 26.94 0.85
N LYS A 180 -14.07 27.18 2.18
CA LYS A 180 -13.48 28.36 2.80
C LYS A 180 -12.21 28.01 3.57
N ARG A 181 -11.36 29.02 3.74
CA ARG A 181 -10.09 28.94 4.49
C ARG A 181 -10.36 29.04 6.00
N SER A 182 -11.27 28.21 6.51
CA SER A 182 -11.73 28.22 7.90
C SER A 182 -11.76 26.80 8.44
N GLY A 183 -11.10 26.58 9.57
CA GLY A 183 -10.95 25.26 10.17
C GLY A 183 -9.65 25.13 10.96
N ASP A 184 -9.53 24.00 11.65
CA ASP A 184 -8.47 23.72 12.64
C ASP A 184 -7.49 22.64 12.16
N ALA A 185 -7.71 22.07 10.97
CA ALA A 185 -6.74 21.22 10.29
C ALA A 185 -6.69 21.53 8.80
N ARG A 186 -5.51 21.48 8.21
CA ARG A 186 -5.32 21.65 6.75
C ARG A 186 -4.10 20.90 6.25
N VAL A 187 -4.11 20.54 4.98
CA VAL A 187 -2.96 19.94 4.31
C VAL A 187 -2.88 20.42 2.87
N HIS A 188 -1.69 20.82 2.44
CA HIS A 188 -1.42 21.20 1.06
C HIS A 188 -1.17 19.94 0.23
N ASN A 189 -2.18 19.45 -0.45
CA ASN A 189 -2.11 18.22 -1.22
C ASN A 189 -3.27 18.17 -2.23
N CYS A 190 -3.01 17.66 -3.44
CA CYS A 190 -3.98 17.59 -4.52
C CYS A 190 -4.56 16.21 -4.78
N ALA A 191 -4.49 15.33 -3.79
CA ALA A 191 -5.15 14.04 -3.75
C ALA A 191 -6.67 14.12 -3.93
N MET A 192 -7.22 13.45 -4.95
CA MET A 192 -8.66 13.48 -5.30
C MET A 192 -9.56 13.13 -4.12
N THR A 193 -9.13 12.20 -3.28
CA THR A 193 -9.78 11.89 -2.01
C THR A 193 -8.77 11.89 -0.86
N PRO A 194 -9.21 12.18 0.38
CA PRO A 194 -8.28 12.37 1.50
C PRO A 194 -7.40 11.17 1.84
N ASP A 195 -7.86 9.93 1.61
CA ASP A 195 -7.10 8.69 1.83
C ASP A 195 -5.83 8.58 0.96
N GLN A 196 -5.73 9.38 -0.10
CA GLN A 196 -4.56 9.45 -0.97
C GLN A 196 -3.56 10.53 -0.51
N ILE A 197 -3.85 11.28 0.56
CA ILE A 197 -2.94 12.30 1.10
C ILE A 197 -1.74 11.62 1.76
N ARG A 198 -0.54 12.14 1.47
CA ARG A 198 0.74 11.66 1.99
C ARG A 198 1.62 12.79 2.54
N SER A 199 1.10 14.01 2.53
CA SER A 199 1.78 15.19 3.06
C SER A 199 1.45 15.38 4.54
N PRO A 200 2.36 15.94 5.35
CA PRO A 200 2.08 16.21 6.76
C PRO A 200 0.94 17.22 6.89
N TRP A 201 0.12 17.05 7.93
CA TRP A 201 -0.99 17.94 8.21
C TRP A 201 -0.53 19.11 9.06
N ASN A 202 -1.17 20.26 8.87
CA ASN A 202 -1.04 21.39 9.77
C ASN A 202 -2.28 21.42 10.67
N LEU A 203 -2.09 21.36 11.99
CA LEU A 203 -3.16 21.46 12.98
C LEU A 203 -3.05 22.81 13.72
N PHE A 204 -4.19 23.40 14.05
CA PHE A 204 -4.27 24.64 14.81
C PHE A 204 -4.51 24.34 16.29
N ASP A 205 -3.59 24.76 17.16
CA ASP A 205 -3.64 24.49 18.60
C ASP A 205 -4.49 25.52 19.39
N GLY A 206 -5.04 26.53 18.70
CA GLY A 206 -5.75 27.67 19.28
C GLY A 206 -4.96 28.97 19.21
N ASN A 207 -3.63 28.90 19.08
CA ASN A 207 -2.72 30.04 18.94
C ASN A 207 -1.95 30.00 17.62
N GLN A 208 -1.37 28.86 17.26
CA GLN A 208 -0.48 28.69 16.11
C GLN A 208 -0.74 27.39 15.35
N TRP A 209 -0.23 27.36 14.11
CA TRP A 209 -0.29 26.19 13.24
C TRP A 209 0.96 25.33 13.43
N GLN A 210 0.75 24.06 13.75
CA GLN A 210 1.82 23.07 13.95
C GLN A 210 1.83 22.06 12.81
N VAL A 211 3.01 21.71 12.32
CA VAL A 211 3.19 20.64 11.33
C VAL A 211 3.21 19.30 12.06
N VAL A 212 2.31 18.39 11.72
CA VAL A 212 2.11 17.12 12.42
C VAL A 212 2.22 15.95 11.43
N TRP A 213 3.27 15.15 11.62
CA TRP A 213 3.62 14.00 10.77
C TRP A 213 2.83 12.74 11.08
N SER A 214 2.40 12.60 12.33
CA SER A 214 1.62 11.44 12.78
C SER A 214 0.20 11.41 12.21
N VAL A 215 -0.26 12.53 11.62
CA VAL A 215 -1.60 12.60 11.05
C VAL A 215 -1.62 11.98 9.67
N THR A 216 -2.45 10.95 9.53
CA THR A 216 -2.65 10.25 8.26
C THR A 216 -4.13 10.07 7.99
N ALA A 217 -4.50 9.95 6.71
CA ALA A 217 -5.87 9.69 6.30
C ALA A 217 -5.92 8.31 5.64
N SER A 218 -6.83 7.45 6.09
CA SER A 218 -7.04 6.14 5.48
C SER A 218 -8.50 5.95 5.10
N CYS A 219 -8.74 5.19 4.04
CA CYS A 219 -10.10 4.78 3.74
C CYS A 219 -10.61 3.81 4.80
N VAL A 220 -11.77 4.10 5.38
CA VAL A 220 -12.54 3.15 6.18
C VAL A 220 -13.48 2.46 5.21
N GLY A 221 -13.02 1.35 4.64
CA GLY A 221 -13.91 0.48 3.89
C GLY A 221 -15.07 0.00 4.77
N LYS A 222 -16.21 -0.27 4.14
CA LYS A 222 -17.10 -1.31 4.67
C LYS A 222 -16.29 -2.62 4.67
N LEU A 223 -16.40 -3.37 5.76
CA LEU A 223 -15.75 -4.68 5.88
C LEU A 223 -16.24 -5.56 4.71
N CYS A 224 -15.32 -6.23 4.01
CA CYS A 224 -15.73 -7.33 3.17
C CYS A 224 -16.36 -8.43 4.05
N GLN A 225 -17.21 -9.27 3.46
CA GLN A 225 -17.78 -10.41 4.18
C GLN A 225 -16.65 -11.21 4.85
N GLN A 226 -16.80 -11.54 6.13
CA GLN A 226 -15.86 -12.39 6.84
C GLN A 226 -15.72 -13.72 6.09
N LEU A 227 -14.52 -14.01 5.59
CA LEU A 227 -14.21 -15.29 4.96
C LEU A 227 -14.01 -16.37 6.01
N MET A 228 -14.43 -17.59 5.69
CA MET A 228 -14.24 -18.75 6.55
C MET A 228 -13.00 -19.53 6.14
N ALA A 229 -12.37 -20.18 7.12
CA ALA A 229 -11.30 -21.12 6.85
C ALA A 229 -11.84 -22.31 6.03
N PRO A 230 -11.07 -22.83 5.05
CA PRO A 230 -11.42 -24.05 4.34
C PRO A 230 -11.35 -25.24 5.30
N SER A 231 -12.04 -26.33 4.99
CA SER A 231 -11.88 -27.59 5.72
C SER A 231 -10.43 -28.07 5.64
N ASN A 232 -9.85 -28.48 6.78
CA ASN A 232 -8.44 -28.86 6.90
C ASN A 232 -7.46 -27.72 6.56
N GLY A 233 -7.79 -26.50 6.97
CA GLY A 233 -6.92 -25.35 6.86
C GLY A 233 -7.34 -24.21 7.78
N ASN A 234 -6.56 -23.14 7.75
CA ASN A 234 -6.79 -21.92 8.49
C ASN A 234 -6.63 -20.68 7.60
N ILE A 235 -7.02 -19.54 8.16
CA ILE A 235 -7.05 -18.25 7.47
C ILE A 235 -6.44 -17.18 8.37
N SER A 236 -5.69 -16.24 7.79
CA SER A 236 -5.12 -15.10 8.50
C SER A 236 -5.27 -13.81 7.70
N GLY A 237 -5.40 -12.68 8.39
CA GLY A 237 -5.61 -11.36 7.77
C GLY A 237 -6.83 -10.63 8.33
N GLY A 238 -7.03 -9.39 7.88
CA GLY A 238 -8.18 -8.56 8.23
C GLY A 238 -9.25 -8.54 7.12
N SER A 239 -10.38 -7.88 7.38
CA SER A 239 -11.52 -7.77 6.44
C SER A 239 -11.80 -6.33 6.00
N SER A 240 -10.88 -5.40 6.25
CA SER A 240 -10.98 -4.01 5.82
C SER A 240 -10.63 -3.88 4.34
N CYS A 241 -11.14 -2.85 3.67
CA CYS A 241 -10.77 -2.57 2.28
C CYS A 241 -9.25 -2.42 2.13
N GLY A 242 -8.66 -3.17 1.21
CA GLY A 242 -7.22 -3.27 1.01
C GLY A 242 -6.53 -4.35 1.83
N ASP A 243 -7.19 -4.94 2.84
CA ASP A 243 -6.65 -6.07 3.59
C ASP A 243 -6.52 -7.29 2.68
N VAL A 244 -5.44 -8.02 2.91
CA VAL A 244 -5.16 -9.29 2.25
C VAL A 244 -5.36 -10.41 3.25
N VAL A 245 -6.18 -11.37 2.86
CA VAL A 245 -6.40 -12.62 3.58
C VAL A 245 -5.57 -13.71 2.91
N THR A 246 -4.83 -14.46 3.73
CA THR A 246 -4.00 -15.58 3.30
C THR A 246 -4.54 -16.89 3.88
N TYR A 247 -4.73 -17.87 3.00
CA TYR A 247 -5.18 -19.20 3.33
C TYR A 247 -4.01 -20.15 3.49
N HIS A 248 -4.13 -21.05 4.46
CA HIS A 248 -3.12 -22.05 4.75
C HIS A 248 -3.84 -23.39 4.94
N CYS A 249 -3.24 -24.47 4.45
CA CYS A 249 -3.77 -25.81 4.64
C CYS A 249 -3.02 -26.54 5.76
N ASP A 250 -3.73 -27.40 6.47
CA ASP A 250 -3.16 -28.23 7.53
C ASP A 250 -2.11 -29.21 6.97
N ALA A 251 -1.26 -29.74 7.84
CA ALA A 251 -0.26 -30.73 7.44
C ALA A 251 -0.91 -31.96 6.78
N GLY A 252 -0.35 -32.39 5.64
CA GLY A 252 -0.94 -33.44 4.80
C GLY A 252 -1.94 -32.95 3.75
N TYR A 253 -2.23 -31.65 3.71
CA TYR A 253 -3.07 -31.01 2.69
C TYR A 253 -2.30 -29.96 1.87
N GLU A 254 -2.82 -29.65 0.69
CA GLU A 254 -2.31 -28.64 -0.24
C GLU A 254 -3.44 -27.73 -0.72
N ILE A 255 -3.10 -26.46 -0.97
CA ILE A 255 -4.07 -25.48 -1.40
C ILE A 255 -4.41 -25.64 -2.89
N SER A 256 -5.69 -25.61 -3.21
CA SER A 256 -6.22 -25.59 -4.57
C SER A 256 -7.12 -24.37 -4.74
N GLY A 257 -6.68 -23.41 -5.56
CA GLY A 257 -7.32 -22.11 -5.76
C GLY A 257 -6.41 -20.94 -5.37
N ASP A 258 -7.00 -19.79 -5.10
CA ASP A 258 -6.26 -18.57 -4.76
C ASP A 258 -5.84 -18.55 -3.28
N GLU A 259 -4.53 -18.68 -3.02
CA GLU A 259 -3.95 -18.62 -1.67
C GLU A 259 -4.18 -17.28 -0.97
N LYS A 260 -4.25 -16.20 -1.75
CA LYS A 260 -4.43 -14.83 -1.25
C LYS A 260 -5.61 -14.17 -1.91
N ARG A 261 -6.44 -13.52 -1.09
CA ARG A 261 -7.60 -12.75 -1.55
C ARG A 261 -7.55 -11.36 -0.94
N THR A 262 -7.90 -10.33 -1.71
CA THR A 262 -7.86 -8.93 -1.29
C THR A 262 -9.28 -8.39 -1.19
N CYS A 263 -9.58 -7.70 -0.09
CA CYS A 263 -10.86 -7.01 0.08
C CYS A 263 -10.89 -5.77 -0.81
N GLN A 264 -11.78 -5.76 -1.79
CA GLN A 264 -11.88 -4.70 -2.79
C GLN A 264 -12.79 -3.55 -2.32
N SER A 265 -12.67 -2.39 -2.96
CA SER A 265 -13.45 -1.19 -2.62
C SER A 265 -14.97 -1.35 -2.79
N ASP A 266 -15.41 -2.37 -3.54
CA ASP A 266 -16.82 -2.71 -3.74
C ASP A 266 -17.36 -3.71 -2.71
N GLN A 267 -16.58 -4.03 -1.66
CA GLN A 267 -16.86 -5.02 -0.62
C GLN A 267 -16.87 -6.48 -1.10
N THR A 268 -16.31 -6.76 -2.27
CA THR A 268 -16.09 -8.13 -2.74
C THR A 268 -14.65 -8.57 -2.49
N TRP A 269 -14.44 -9.88 -2.45
CA TRP A 269 -13.09 -10.45 -2.36
C TRP A 269 -12.60 -10.82 -3.75
N SER A 270 -11.37 -10.43 -4.07
CA SER A 270 -10.73 -10.87 -5.30
C SER A 270 -10.59 -12.40 -5.35
N GLY A 271 -10.52 -12.93 -6.56
CA GLY A 271 -10.29 -14.36 -6.80
C GLY A 271 -11.41 -15.26 -6.25
N THR A 272 -11.08 -16.53 -6.12
CA THR A 272 -11.99 -17.63 -5.78
C THR A 272 -11.64 -18.21 -4.42
N GLN A 273 -12.64 -18.76 -3.73
CA GLN A 273 -12.44 -19.41 -2.43
C GLN A 273 -11.59 -20.68 -2.62
N PRO A 274 -10.40 -20.79 -2.00
CA PRO A 274 -9.58 -21.98 -2.11
C PRO A 274 -10.14 -23.14 -1.28
N THR A 275 -9.69 -24.35 -1.61
CA THR A 275 -9.94 -25.59 -0.88
C THR A 275 -8.63 -26.27 -0.50
N CYS A 276 -8.64 -27.10 0.53
CA CYS A 276 -7.46 -27.89 0.93
C CYS A 276 -7.65 -29.36 0.52
N ALA A 277 -6.87 -29.80 -0.46
CA ALA A 277 -6.88 -31.16 -1.00
C ALA A 277 -5.83 -32.03 -0.31
N ARG A 278 -6.11 -33.32 -0.14
CA ARG A 278 -5.16 -34.28 0.48
C ARG A 278 -3.94 -34.43 -0.42
N LYS A 279 -2.73 -34.38 0.14
CA LYS A 279 -1.49 -34.63 -0.60
C LYS A 279 -1.35 -36.12 -0.92
N PRO A 280 -0.83 -36.49 -2.10
CA PRO A 280 -0.53 -37.87 -2.42
C PRO A 280 0.77 -38.35 -1.77
N CYS A 281 0.79 -39.58 -1.28
CA CYS A 281 1.99 -40.38 -1.07
C CYS A 281 2.37 -41.13 -2.37
N PRO A 282 3.62 -41.61 -2.49
CA PRO A 282 4.02 -42.49 -3.59
C PRO A 282 3.12 -43.73 -3.64
N GLU A 283 2.63 -44.13 -4.81
CA GLU A 283 1.84 -45.35 -4.91
C GLU A 283 2.67 -46.58 -4.50
N LEU A 284 2.09 -47.44 -3.66
CA LEU A 284 2.74 -48.68 -3.25
C LEU A 284 2.59 -49.74 -4.35
N PRO A 285 3.62 -50.57 -4.61
CA PRO A 285 3.50 -51.66 -5.57
C PRO A 285 2.65 -52.81 -5.01
N HIS A 286 2.05 -53.61 -5.89
CA HIS A 286 1.48 -54.90 -5.50
C HIS A 286 2.61 -55.87 -5.11
N PRO A 287 2.50 -56.62 -4.01
CA PRO A 287 3.47 -57.65 -3.68
C PRO A 287 3.36 -58.79 -4.69
N THR A 288 4.51 -59.38 -5.06
CA THR A 288 4.52 -60.61 -5.85
C THR A 288 3.83 -61.72 -5.04
N ASN A 289 2.93 -62.49 -5.66
CA ASN A 289 2.09 -63.49 -4.97
C ASN A 289 1.17 -62.91 -3.87
N GLY A 290 0.75 -61.66 -4.04
CA GLY A 290 -0.22 -61.04 -3.15
C GLY A 290 -0.99 -59.90 -3.82
N ASN A 291 -1.77 -59.18 -3.02
CA ASN A 291 -2.57 -58.05 -3.46
C ASN A 291 -2.54 -56.92 -2.42
N ARG A 292 -3.06 -55.75 -2.80
CA ARG A 292 -3.27 -54.61 -1.91
C ARG A 292 -4.59 -53.91 -2.20
N THR A 293 -5.13 -53.18 -1.24
CA THR A 293 -6.22 -52.23 -1.48
C THR A 293 -5.72 -50.97 -2.21
N GLU A 294 -6.65 -50.26 -2.85
CA GLU A 294 -6.37 -48.96 -3.49
C GLU A 294 -6.27 -47.83 -2.45
N GLY A 295 -5.76 -46.68 -2.90
CA GLY A 295 -5.54 -45.49 -2.06
C GLY A 295 -4.07 -45.07 -2.03
N HIS A 296 -3.86 -43.76 -2.02
CA HIS A 296 -2.53 -43.16 -1.93
C HIS A 296 -2.54 -41.72 -1.41
N LEU A 297 -3.67 -41.20 -0.94
CA LEU A 297 -3.79 -39.84 -0.40
C LEU A 297 -3.54 -39.82 1.11
N TYR A 298 -3.14 -38.67 1.65
CA TYR A 298 -2.87 -38.46 3.08
C TYR A 298 -3.97 -39.01 3.99
N GLY A 299 -3.66 -40.01 4.82
CA GLY A 299 -4.62 -40.70 5.70
C GLY A 299 -5.24 -41.97 5.11
N ASP A 300 -5.03 -42.27 3.81
CA ASP A 300 -5.43 -43.56 3.24
C ASP A 300 -4.63 -44.67 3.91
N THR A 301 -5.29 -45.80 4.15
CA THR A 301 -4.66 -47.02 4.65
C THR A 301 -4.76 -48.10 3.60
N VAL A 302 -3.61 -48.61 3.19
CA VAL A 302 -3.47 -49.71 2.25
C VAL A 302 -3.22 -50.99 3.03
N THR A 303 -4.08 -51.99 2.81
CA THR A 303 -3.99 -53.32 3.40
C THR A 303 -3.42 -54.29 2.38
N PHE A 304 -2.43 -55.07 2.79
CA PHE A 304 -1.78 -56.08 1.96
C PHE A 304 -2.23 -57.49 2.33
N SER A 305 -2.34 -58.35 1.32
CA SER A 305 -2.69 -59.76 1.49
C SER A 305 -1.85 -60.65 0.58
N CYS A 306 -1.61 -61.90 0.99
CA CYS A 306 -0.91 -62.90 0.18
C CYS A 306 -1.87 -63.97 -0.31
N ILE A 307 -1.57 -64.57 -1.47
CA ILE A 307 -2.32 -65.72 -1.97
C ILE A 307 -2.05 -66.96 -1.10
N GLU A 308 -2.87 -68.00 -1.26
CA GLU A 308 -2.69 -69.26 -0.52
C GLU A 308 -1.28 -69.84 -0.69
N ALA A 309 -0.77 -70.50 0.36
CA ALA A 309 0.60 -71.01 0.50
C ALA A 309 1.72 -69.96 0.70
N TYR A 310 1.39 -68.66 0.76
CA TYR A 310 2.32 -67.60 1.15
C TYR A 310 1.97 -67.00 2.52
N GLU A 311 2.97 -66.42 3.17
CA GLU A 311 2.85 -65.67 4.41
C GLU A 311 3.35 -64.23 4.21
N LEU A 312 2.64 -63.28 4.83
CA LEU A 312 2.96 -61.86 4.75
C LEU A 312 4.08 -61.51 5.74
N ILE A 313 5.23 -61.08 5.23
CA ILE A 313 6.34 -60.59 6.04
C ILE A 313 6.41 -59.07 5.89
N GLY A 314 6.14 -58.33 6.96
CA GLY A 314 6.16 -56.86 6.98
C GLY A 314 4.89 -56.28 7.62
N SER A 315 4.53 -55.04 7.25
CA SER A 315 3.32 -54.39 7.76
C SER A 315 2.10 -54.74 6.91
N GLU A 316 1.09 -55.39 7.51
CA GLU A 316 -0.21 -55.66 6.88
C GLU A 316 -0.93 -54.39 6.46
N ASN A 317 -0.91 -53.37 7.32
CA ASN A 317 -1.51 -52.06 7.05
C ASN A 317 -0.44 -50.99 7.00
N ARG A 318 -0.48 -50.15 5.96
CA ARG A 318 0.38 -48.97 5.81
C ARG A 318 -0.51 -47.75 5.58
N THR A 319 -0.22 -46.65 6.28
CA THR A 319 -1.01 -45.42 6.21
C THR A 319 -0.15 -44.28 5.66
N CYS A 320 -0.70 -43.49 4.73
CA CYS A 320 -0.03 -42.33 4.16
C CYS A 320 0.03 -41.19 5.19
N GLN A 321 1.23 -40.74 5.54
CA GLN A 321 1.49 -39.77 6.61
C GLN A 321 1.59 -38.33 6.08
N THR A 322 1.58 -37.36 6.99
CA THR A 322 1.65 -35.92 6.68
C THR A 322 2.93 -35.52 5.92
N ASN A 323 4.01 -36.28 6.09
CA ASN A 323 5.28 -36.09 5.39
C ASN A 323 5.33 -36.76 4.00
N GLN A 324 4.18 -37.22 3.48
CA GLN A 324 4.06 -37.94 2.19
C GLN A 324 4.83 -39.26 2.15
N SER A 325 5.09 -39.87 3.31
CA SER A 325 5.66 -41.21 3.42
C SER A 325 4.65 -42.22 3.99
N TRP A 326 4.88 -43.50 3.74
CA TRP A 326 4.04 -44.57 4.28
C TRP A 326 4.56 -45.08 5.61
N SER A 327 3.67 -45.28 6.57
CA SER A 327 4.00 -45.94 7.83
C SER A 327 4.45 -47.39 7.61
N GLY A 328 5.15 -47.94 8.61
CA GLY A 328 5.54 -49.34 8.62
C GLY A 328 6.54 -49.73 7.52
N VAL A 329 6.67 -51.04 7.31
CA VAL A 329 7.63 -51.65 6.39
C VAL A 329 6.90 -52.27 5.21
N GLN A 330 7.39 -52.04 3.99
CA GLN A 330 6.83 -52.64 2.78
C GLN A 330 6.79 -54.17 2.90
N PRO A 331 5.59 -54.80 2.82
CA PRO A 331 5.50 -56.24 2.97
C PRO A 331 5.89 -56.99 1.70
N VAL A 332 6.32 -58.24 1.90
CA VAL A 332 6.58 -59.25 0.87
C VAL A 332 5.85 -60.55 1.21
N CYS A 333 5.43 -61.29 0.20
CA CYS A 333 4.84 -62.61 0.37
C CYS A 333 5.92 -63.68 0.18
N SER A 334 6.22 -64.43 1.24
CA SER A 334 7.17 -65.55 1.20
C SER A 334 6.42 -66.88 1.23
N SER A 335 6.91 -67.89 0.51
CA SER A 335 6.37 -69.24 0.63
C SER A 335 6.51 -69.72 2.07
N ARG A 336 5.50 -70.43 2.56
CA ARG A 336 5.51 -71.06 3.89
C ARG A 336 6.55 -72.15 4.03
#